data_AF-A0A7C7ZPY4-F1
#
_entry.id   AF-A0A7C7ZPY4-F1
#
_cell.length_a   1.000
_cell.length_b   1.000
_cell.length_c   1.000
_cell.angle_alpha   90.00
_cell.angle_beta   90.00
_cell.angle_gamma   90.00
#
_symmetry.space_group_name_H-M   'P 1'
#
loop_
_entity.id
_entity.type
_entity.pdbx_description
1 polymer ?
#
loop_
_entity_poly.entity_id
_entity_poly.type
_entity_poly.pdbx_seq_one_letter_code
_entity_poly.pdbx_strand_id
1 'polypeptide(L)' 'MNLIYLDNAATTKVREEVADVITNVLKNNYGNPSSTHSYGRPSKSLIELSRKEIAGH' A
#
# COMPACT_ATOMS: atom_id res chain seq x y z
N MET A 1 -32.87 0.81 7.41
CA MET A 1 -32.13 1.12 8.65
C MET A 1 -30.69 1.39 8.25
N ASN A 2 -30.13 2.57 8.55
CA ASN A 2 -28.76 2.90 8.18
C ASN A 2 -27.81 2.40 9.28
N LEU A 3 -26.77 1.67 8.88
CA LEU A 3 -25.69 1.28 9.78
C LEU A 3 -24.79 2.51 10.01
N ILE A 4 -24.52 2.83 11.27
CA ILE A 4 -23.62 3.91 11.67
C ILE A 4 -22.40 3.27 12.32
N TYR A 5 -21.21 3.55 11.79
CA TYR A 5 -19.95 3.01 12.30
C TYR A 5 -19.30 3.99 13.29
N LEU A 6 -19.29 3.62 14.57
CA LEU A 6 -18.77 4.46 15.67
C LEU A 6 -17.58 3.80 16.39
N ASP A 7 -16.88 2.86 15.75
CA ASP A 7 -15.76 2.11 16.34
C ASP A 7 -14.40 2.43 15.67
N ASN A 8 -14.22 3.70 15.29
CA ASN A 8 -12.98 4.17 14.64
C ASN A 8 -11.73 4.07 15.54
N ALA A 9 -11.93 3.90 16.85
CA ALA A 9 -10.83 3.66 17.80
C ALA A 9 -10.25 2.23 17.67
N ALA A 10 -11.05 1.25 17.25
CA ALA A 10 -10.58 -0.12 17.02
C ALA A 10 -9.98 -0.29 15.62
N THR A 11 -10.62 0.24 14.59
CA THR A 11 -10.12 0.26 13.21
C THR A 11 -10.87 1.28 12.37
N THR A 12 -10.33 1.65 11.22
CA THR A 12 -10.93 2.68 10.35
C THR A 12 -11.22 2.14 8.96
N LYS A 13 -12.27 2.67 8.32
CA LYS A 13 -12.52 2.42 6.90
C LYS A 13 -11.32 2.90 6.08
N VAL A 14 -10.82 2.03 5.21
CA VAL A 14 -9.79 2.37 4.23
C VAL A 14 -10.34 3.45 3.29
N ARG A 15 -9.56 4.50 3.04
CA ARG A 15 -9.92 5.54 2.08
C ARG A 15 -9.86 4.99 0.65
N GLU A 16 -10.70 5.49 -0.24
CA GLU A 16 -10.80 4.96 -1.60
C GLU A 16 -9.45 4.99 -2.33
N GLU A 17 -8.72 6.11 -2.20
CA GLU A 17 -7.41 6.29 -2.83
C GLU A 17 -6.37 5.27 -2.33
N VAL A 18 -6.49 4.81 -1.08
CA VAL A 18 -5.60 3.79 -0.51
C VAL A 18 -5.93 2.43 -1.10
N ALA A 19 -7.22 2.09 -1.25
CA ALA A 19 -7.67 0.85 -1.85
C ALA A 19 -7.24 0.75 -3.33
N ASP A 20 -7.33 1.85 -4.08
CA ASP A 20 -6.90 1.94 -5.47
C ASP A 20 -5.40 1.69 -5.61
N VAL A 21 -4.58 2.34 -4.79
CA VAL A 21 -3.12 2.17 -4.79
C VAL A 21 -2.75 0.73 -4.46
N ILE A 22 -3.34 0.14 -3.42
CA ILE A 22 -3.10 -1.27 -3.05
C ILE A 22 -3.47 -2.19 -4.21
N THR A 23 -4.63 -1.99 -4.81
CA THR A 23 -5.10 -2.81 -5.94
C THR A 23 -4.16 -2.72 -7.14
N ASN A 24 -3.68 -1.51 -7.46
CA ASN A 24 -2.73 -1.28 -8.54
C ASN A 24 -1.39 -1.99 -8.27
N VAL A 25 -0.83 -1.86 -7.07
CA VAL A 25 0.43 -2.51 -6.67
C VAL A 25 0.31 -4.02 -6.73
N LEU A 26 -0.80 -4.60 -6.24
CA LEU A 26 -1.02 -6.04 -6.29
C LEU A 26 -1.09 -6.58 -7.73
N LYS A 27 -1.70 -5.84 -8.65
CA LYS A 27 -1.81 -6.24 -10.07
C LYS A 27 -0.51 -6.07 -10.84
N ASN A 28 0.21 -4.97 -10.61
CA ASN A 28 1.29 -4.53 -11.49
C ASN A 28 2.70 -4.69 -10.89
N ASN A 29 2.82 -4.87 -9.58
CA ASN A 29 4.10 -4.93 -8.86
C ASN A 29 4.21 -6.19 -7.97
N TYR A 30 3.79 -7.34 -8.52
CA TYR A 30 3.81 -8.64 -7.82
C TYR A 30 5.20 -9.29 -7.68
N GLY A 31 6.25 -8.68 -8.23
CA GLY A 31 7.61 -9.23 -8.14
C GLY A 31 8.17 -9.14 -6.73
N ASN A 32 9.00 -10.12 -6.35
CA ASN A 32 9.68 -10.12 -5.06
C ASN A 32 10.69 -8.95 -5.00
N PRO A 33 10.58 -8.01 -4.04
CA PRO A 33 11.49 -6.87 -3.92
C PRO A 33 12.95 -7.27 -3.61
N SER A 34 13.18 -8.49 -3.11
CA SER A 34 14.53 -9.02 -2.89
C SER A 34 15.20 -9.50 -4.19
N SER A 35 14.44 -9.67 -5.27
CA SER A 35 14.98 -10.07 -6.57
C SER A 35 15.69 -8.92 -7.28
N THR A 36 16.86 -9.19 -7.86
CA THR A 36 17.64 -8.20 -8.63
C THR A 36 17.15 -8.02 -10.08
N HIS A 37 16.32 -8.95 -10.58
CA HIS A 37 15.80 -8.93 -11.95
C HIS A 37 14.68 -7.89 -12.16
N SER A 38 14.30 -7.69 -13.42
CA SER A 38 13.35 -6.67 -13.89
C SER A 38 12.04 -6.60 -13.10
N TYR A 39 11.44 -7.74 -12.75
CA TYR A 39 10.18 -7.75 -11.99
C TYR A 39 10.33 -7.38 -10.50
N GLY A 40 11.49 -7.58 -9.88
CA GLY A 40 11.68 -7.28 -8.45
C GLY A 40 12.07 -5.83 -8.18
N ARG A 41 12.86 -5.22 -9.09
CA ARG A 41 13.35 -3.84 -8.94
C ARG A 41 12.23 -2.80 -8.71
N PRO A 42 11.11 -2.80 -9.47
CA PRO A 42 10.01 -1.86 -9.23
C PRO A 42 9.39 -1.99 -7.83
N SER A 43 9.15 -3.22 -7.37
CA SER A 43 8.59 -3.46 -6.04
C SER A 43 9.54 -3.03 -4.93
N LYS A 44 10.85 -3.22 -5.12
CA LYS A 44 11.86 -2.68 -4.19
C LYS A 44 11.81 -1.16 -4.13
N SER A 45 11.77 -0.47 -5.28
CA SER A 45 11.69 0.99 -5.32
C SER A 45 10.46 1.53 -4.61
N LEU A 46 9.29 0.89 -4.76
CA LEU A 46 8.06 1.29 -4.06
C LEU A 46 8.21 1.19 -2.55
N ILE A 47 8.74 0.06 -2.04
CA ILE A 47 8.98 -0.12 -0.60
C ILE A 47 9.94 0.94 -0.05
N GLU A 48 11.05 1.19 -0.75
CA GLU A 48 12.04 2.18 -0.30
C GLU A 48 11.49 3.61 -0.31
N LEU A 49 10.66 3.96 -1.29
CA LEU A 49 9.97 5.25 -1.31
C LEU A 49 9.02 5.39 -0.12
N SER A 50 8.15 4.40 0.12
CA SER A 50 7.25 4.40 1.27
C SER A 50 7.98 4.49 2.60
N ARG A 51 9.14 3.81 2.74
CA ARG A 51 9.97 3.91 3.95
C ARG A 51 10.49 5.32 4.19
N LYS A 52 10.93 6.01 3.14
CA LYS A 52 11.41 7.40 3.23
C LYS A 52 10.29 8.37 3.63
N GLU A 53 9.14 8.24 2.97
CA GLU A 53 7.96 9.07 3.28
C GLU A 53 7.50 8.89 4.72
N ILE A 54 7.41 7.64 5.21
CA ILE A 54 7.02 7.34 6.59
C ILE A 54 8.07 7.88 7.59
N ALA A 55 9.36 7.80 7.23
CA ALA A 55 10.43 8.36 8.06
C ALA A 55 10.45 9.90 8.08
N GLY A 56 9.69 10.57 7.21
CA GLY A 56 9.64 12.03 7.12
C GLY A 56 10.89 12.66 6.49
N HIS A 57 11.62 11.90 5.66
CA HIS A 57 12.83 12.35 4.95
C HIS A 57 12.59 12.51 3.44
#